data_AF-A0A7J4AZB7-F1
#
_entry.id   AF-A0A7J4AZB7-F1
#
_cell.length_a   1.000
_cell.length_b   1.000
_cell.length_c   1.000
_cell.angle_alpha   90.00
_cell.angle_beta   90.00
_cell.angle_gamma   90.00
#
_symmetry.space_group_name_H-M   'P 1'
#
loop_
_entity.id
_entity.type
_entity.pdbx_description
1 polymer ?
#
loop_
_entity_poly.entity_id
_entity_poly.type
_entity_poly.pdbx_seq_one_letter_code
_entity_poly.pdbx_strand_id
1 'polypeptide(L)'
;ERSRAFSKNLEELKNLRIVREIRIRGLMIGIELRVRAKPIVDMLAEKGVLVLTAGPTVVRLLPSLNIPLNLIDEACSIIVETMRSYESKLRSSAAAG
;
A
#
# COMPACT_ATOMS: atom_id res chain seq x y z
N GLU A 1 -17.88 -8.01 -3.55
CA GLU A 1 -17.10 -8.83 -2.60
C GLU A 1 -15.63 -8.41 -2.56
N ARG A 2 -14.85 -8.63 -3.63
CA ARG A 2 -13.41 -8.24 -3.74
C ARG A 2 -13.08 -6.82 -3.26
N SER A 3 -13.86 -5.82 -3.68
CA SER A 3 -13.68 -4.42 -3.21
C SER A 3 -13.75 -4.30 -1.68
N ARG A 4 -14.68 -5.02 -1.03
CA ARG A 4 -14.78 -5.04 0.45
C ARG A 4 -13.59 -5.73 1.09
N ALA A 5 -13.05 -6.79 0.47
CA ALA A 5 -11.83 -7.44 0.95
C ALA A 5 -10.64 -6.47 0.98
N PHE A 6 -10.43 -5.71 -0.11
CA PHE A 6 -9.43 -4.63 -0.11
C PHE A 6 -9.69 -3.58 0.97
N SER A 7 -10.92 -3.09 1.10
CA SER A 7 -11.26 -2.10 2.14
C SER A 7 -10.96 -2.60 3.55
N LYS A 8 -11.28 -3.86 3.85
CA LYS A 8 -11.02 -4.49 5.15
C LYS A 8 -9.51 -4.65 5.39
N ASN A 9 -8.79 -5.25 4.45
CA ASN A 9 -7.39 -5.61 4.65
C ASN A 9 -6.45 -4.40 4.66
N LEU A 10 -6.80 -3.34 3.93
CA LEU A 10 -6.01 -2.10 3.90
C LEU A 10 -6.39 -1.11 4.99
N GLU A 11 -7.38 -1.42 5.85
CA GLU A 11 -7.82 -0.51 6.91
C GLU A 11 -6.70 -0.16 7.89
N GLU A 12 -5.84 -1.12 8.21
CA GLU A 12 -4.74 -0.94 9.16
C GLU A 12 -3.70 0.08 8.68
N LEU A 13 -3.63 0.35 7.38
CA LEU A 13 -2.75 1.38 6.82
C LEU A 13 -3.12 2.78 7.31
N LYS A 14 -4.37 3.02 7.70
CA LYS A 14 -4.82 4.31 8.28
C LYS A 14 -4.08 4.66 9.57
N ASN A 15 -3.52 3.66 10.26
CA ASN A 15 -2.76 3.87 11.50
C ASN A 15 -1.31 4.32 11.25
N LEU A 16 -0.84 4.28 10.00
CA LEU A 16 0.50 4.72 9.64
C LEU A 16 0.52 6.23 9.37
N ARG A 17 1.45 6.95 10.01
CA ARG A 17 1.67 8.38 9.80
C ARG A 17 2.09 8.71 8.38
N ILE A 18 2.74 7.78 7.67
CA ILE A 18 3.08 7.99 6.26
C ILE A 18 1.86 7.94 5.33
N VAL A 19 0.71 7.43 5.75
CA VAL A 19 -0.51 7.30 4.92
C VAL A 19 -1.43 8.49 5.17
N ARG A 20 -1.70 9.27 4.13
CA ARG A 20 -2.60 10.43 4.17
C ARG A 20 -4.06 10.03 4.02
N GLU A 21 -4.37 9.23 3.01
CA GLU A 21 -5.73 8.82 2.66
C GLU A 21 -5.71 7.51 1.86
N ILE A 22 -6.80 6.75 1.94
CA ILE A 22 -7.03 5.57 1.09
C ILE A 22 -8.36 5.77 0.35
N ARG A 23 -8.31 5.80 -0.98
CA ARG A 23 -9.47 5.95 -1.85
C ARG A 23 -9.74 4.64 -2.56
N ILE A 24 -10.98 4.14 -2.48
CA ILE A 24 -11.39 2.87 -3.10
C ILE A 24 -12.67 3.10 -3.90
N ARG A 25 -12.62 2.81 -5.20
CA ARG A 25 -13.78 2.79 -6.10
C ARG A 25 -13.80 1.46 -6.85
N GLY A 26 -14.55 0.49 -6.31
CA GLY A 26 -14.50 -0.89 -6.80
C GLY A 26 -13.11 -1.48 -6.56
N LEU A 27 -12.40 -1.80 -7.64
CA LEU A 27 -11.01 -2.28 -7.60
C LEU A 27 -9.99 -1.21 -7.98
N MET A 28 -10.41 0.03 -8.21
CA MET A 28 -9.50 1.16 -8.37
C MET A 28 -9.14 1.71 -6.99
N ILE A 29 -7.92 1.43 -6.55
CA ILE A 29 -7.46 1.77 -5.19
C ILE A 29 -6.27 2.72 -5.31
N GLY A 30 -6.34 3.84 -4.58
CA GLY A 30 -5.24 4.78 -4.43
C GLY A 30 -4.91 4.99 -2.95
N ILE A 31 -3.67 4.73 -2.57
CA ILE A 31 -3.13 4.99 -1.24
C ILE A 31 -2.26 6.25 -1.36
N GLU A 32 -2.78 7.39 -0.89
CA GLU A 32 -2.02 8.64 -0.86
C GLU A 32 -1.12 8.68 0.37
N LEU A 33 0.14 9.00 0.16
CA LEU A 33 1.18 9.04 1.18
C LEU A 33 1.62 10.48 1.46
N ARG A 34 2.18 10.72 2.64
CA ARG A 34 2.87 11.97 3.01
C ARG A 34 4.33 11.99 2.54
N VAL A 35 4.77 10.92 1.88
CA VAL A 35 6.15 10.68 1.40
C VAL A 35 6.12 10.26 -0.06
N ARG A 36 7.29 10.23 -0.71
CA ARG A 36 7.41 9.72 -2.08
C ARG A 36 6.97 8.25 -2.14
N ALA A 37 6.14 7.91 -3.12
CA ALA A 37 5.62 6.56 -3.28
C ALA A 37 6.62 5.58 -3.93
N LYS A 38 7.53 6.08 -4.77
CA LYS A 38 8.46 5.26 -5.57
C LYS A 38 9.27 4.26 -4.72
N PRO A 39 9.89 4.62 -3.57
CA PRO A 39 10.62 3.65 -2.75
C PRO A 39 9.74 2.49 -2.26
N ILE A 40 8.50 2.76 -1.87
CA ILE A 40 7.57 1.72 -1.42
C ILE A 40 7.14 0.83 -2.59
N VAL A 41 6.87 1.42 -3.77
CA VAL A 41 6.55 0.66 -4.99
C VAL A 41 7.69 -0.29 -5.36
N ASP A 42 8.94 0.15 -5.25
CA ASP A 42 10.11 -0.67 -5.54
C ASP A 42 10.23 -1.84 -4.54
N MET A 43 10.07 -1.57 -3.24
CA MET A 43 10.06 -2.61 -2.20
C MET A 43 8.93 -3.64 -2.41
N LEU A 44 7.76 -3.20 -2.88
CA LEU A 44 6.65 -4.11 -3.18
C LEU A 44 6.95 -5.00 -4.39
N ALA A 45 7.58 -4.44 -5.43
CA ALA A 45 8.00 -5.19 -6.60
C ALA A 45 9.03 -6.28 -6.24
N GLU A 46 10.00 -5.98 -5.37
CA GLU A 46 10.97 -6.96 -4.84
C GLU A 46 10.28 -8.11 -4.08
N LYS A 47 9.13 -7.84 -3.45
CA LYS A 47 8.30 -8.83 -2.76
C LYS A 47 7.24 -9.50 -3.66
N GLY A 48 7.30 -9.30 -4.97
CA GLY A 48 6.39 -9.92 -5.93
C GLY A 48 5.02 -9.24 -6.06
N VAL A 49 4.81 -8.07 -5.46
CA VAL A 49 3.57 -7.29 -5.57
C VAL A 49 3.78 -6.10 -6.51
N LEU A 50 3.33 -6.25 -7.76
CA LEU A 50 3.45 -5.20 -8.77
C LEU A 50 2.33 -4.16 -8.63
N VAL A 51 2.71 -2.93 -8.31
CA VAL A 51 1.83 -1.77 -8.21
C VAL A 51 2.45 -0.58 -8.94
N LEU A 52 1.64 0.45 -9.22
CA LEU A 52 2.08 1.63 -9.93
C LEU A 52 2.05 2.85 -9.03
N THR A 53 2.75 3.90 -9.43
CA THR A 53 2.49 5.24 -8.87
C THR A 53 1.35 5.93 -9.64
N ALA A 54 0.71 6.90 -8.99
CA ALA A 54 -0.17 7.87 -9.63
C ALA A 54 0.22 9.28 -9.16
N GLY A 55 1.23 9.86 -9.80
CA GLY A 55 1.90 11.05 -9.28
C GLY A 55 2.94 10.71 -8.19
N PRO A 56 3.47 11.72 -7.48
CA PRO A 56 4.67 11.54 -6.65
C PRO A 56 4.44 10.77 -5.35
N THR A 57 3.20 10.75 -4.85
CA THR A 57 2.87 10.31 -3.48
C THR A 57 1.76 9.26 -3.42
N VAL A 58 1.23 8.79 -4.55
CA VAL A 58 0.14 7.81 -4.55
C VAL A 58 0.66 6.45 -5.02
N VAL A 59 0.40 5.40 -4.23
CA VAL A 59 0.50 4.00 -4.64
C VAL A 59 -0.86 3.56 -5.18
N ARG A 60 -0.89 3.08 -6.42
CA ARG A 60 -2.11 2.72 -7.16
C ARG A 60 -2.15 1.23 -7.39
N LEU A 61 -3.24 0.61 -6.94
CA LEU A 61 -3.56 -0.79 -7.23
C LEU A 61 -4.69 -0.82 -8.26
N LEU A 62 -4.48 -1.61 -9.31
CA LEU A 62 -5.44 -1.90 -10.37
C LEU A 62 -5.45 -3.42 -10.63
N PRO A 63 -5.91 -4.24 -9.67
CA PRO A 63 -5.96 -5.69 -9.82
C PRO A 63 -7.01 -6.10 -10.87
N SER A 64 -6.86 -7.32 -11.40
CA SER A 64 -7.85 -7.91 -12.29
C SER A 64 -9.22 -8.04 -11.62
N LEU A 65 -10.30 -7.87 -12.40
CA LEU A 65 -11.68 -7.98 -11.89
C LEU A 65 -12.01 -9.36 -11.30
N ASN A 66 -11.34 -10.40 -11.79
CA ASN A 66 -11.54 -11.78 -11.36
C ASN A 66 -10.51 -12.25 -10.32
N ILE A 67 -9.66 -11.37 -9.77
CA ILE A 67 -8.60 -11.75 -8.81
C ILE A 67 -9.15 -12.63 -7.67
N PRO A 68 -8.54 -13.80 -7.38
CA PRO A 68 -8.92 -14.64 -6.25
C PRO A 68 -8.83 -13.91 -4.90
N LEU A 69 -9.75 -14.22 -3.97
CA LEU A 69 -9.77 -13.56 -2.65
C LEU A 69 -8.51 -13.83 -1.82
N ASN A 70 -7.98 -15.06 -1.87
CA ASN A 70 -6.74 -15.41 -1.18
C ASN A 70 -5.54 -14.58 -1.68
N LEU A 71 -5.47 -14.27 -2.98
CA LEU A 71 -4.43 -13.39 -3.51
C LEU A 71 -4.62 -11.92 -3.08
N ILE A 72 -5.87 -11.49 -2.84
CA ILE A 72 -6.12 -10.17 -2.25
C ILE A 72 -5.57 -10.13 -0.83
N ASP A 73 -5.84 -11.15 -0.02
CA ASP A 73 -5.36 -11.23 1.36
C ASP A 73 -3.83 -11.24 1.43
N GLU A 74 -3.19 -12.07 0.60
CA GLU A 74 -1.74 -12.17 0.49
C GLU A 74 -1.10 -10.83 0.08
N ALA A 75 -1.56 -10.23 -1.02
CA ALA A 75 -1.02 -8.97 -1.51
C ALA A 75 -1.23 -7.83 -0.50
N CYS A 76 -2.40 -7.75 0.15
CA CYS A 76 -2.65 -6.74 1.17
C CYS A 76 -1.74 -6.92 2.40
N SER A 77 -1.50 -8.16 2.83
CA SER A 77 -0.56 -8.46 3.92
C SER A 77 0.85 -7.94 3.61
N ILE A 78 1.36 -8.25 2.41
CA ILE A 78 2.66 -7.77 1.93
C ILE A 78 2.70 -6.23 1.90
N ILE A 79 1.62 -5.58 1.44
CA ILE A 79 1.53 -4.11 1.37
C ILE A 79 1.59 -3.49 2.77
N VAL A 80 0.79 -4.01 3.70
CA VAL A 80 0.72 -3.50 5.08
C VAL A 80 2.06 -3.65 5.78
N GLU A 81 2.68 -4.83 5.68
CA GLU A 81 4.00 -5.09 6.27
C GLU A 81 5.08 -4.17 5.68
N THR A 82 5.08 -4.00 4.36
CA THR A 82 6.08 -3.18 3.66
C THR A 82 5.97 -1.72 4.07
N MET A 83 4.76 -1.17 4.13
CA MET A 83 4.54 0.22 4.57
C MET A 83 4.90 0.41 6.05
N ARG A 84 4.60 -0.56 6.92
CA ARG A 84 5.03 -0.56 8.33
C ARG A 84 6.55 -0.53 8.47
N SER A 85 7.24 -1.41 7.74
CA SER A 85 8.71 -1.48 7.74
C SER A 85 9.32 -0.17 7.25
N TYR A 86 8.77 0.39 6.18
CA TYR A 86 9.23 1.66 5.62
C TYR A 86 9.07 2.83 6.61
N GLU A 87 7.91 2.95 7.26
CA GLU A 87 7.69 3.97 8.30
C GLU A 87 8.66 3.80 9.49
N SER A 88 8.88 2.56 9.93
CA SER A 88 9.82 2.30 11.02
C SER A 88 11.24 2.73 10.65
N LYS A 89 11.69 2.44 9.41
CA LYS A 89 13.01 2.88 8.92
C LYS A 89 13.13 4.40 8.88
N LEU A 90 12.10 5.10 8.41
CA LEU A 90 12.09 6.57 8.39
C LEU A 90 12.22 7.18 9.79
N ARG A 91 11.56 6.59 10.79
CA ARG A 91 11.67 7.03 12.19
C ARG A 91 13.06 6.79 12.76
N SER A 92 13.69 5.66 12.45
CA SER A 92 15.06 5.35 12.88
C SER A 92 16.08 6.29 12.23
N SER A 93 15.91 6.66 10.96
CA SER A 93 16.79 7.64 10.30
C SER A 93 16.61 9.06 10.80
N ALA A 94 15.40 9.44 11.24
CA ALA A 94 15.11 10.77 11.78
C ALA A 94 15.59 10.97 13.23
N ALA A 95 15.86 9.88 13.96
CA ALA A 95 16.38 9.93 15.34
C ALA A 95 17.92 9.89 15.43
N ALA A 96 18.60 9.70 14.30
CA ALA A 96 20.06 9.57 14.21
C ALA A 96 20.77 10.86 13.74
N GLY A 97 20.05 11.98 13.65
CA GLY A 97 20.58 13.31 13.33
C GLY A 97 19.95 14.36 14.24
#